data_AF-A0A2N5KX14-F1
#
_entry.id   AF-A0A2N5KX14-F1
#
_cell.length_a   1.000
_cell.length_b   1.000
_cell.length_c   1.000
_cell.angle_alpha   90.00
_cell.angle_beta   90.00
_cell.angle_gamma   90.00
#
_symmetry.space_group_name_H-M   'P 1'
#
loop_
_entity.id
_entity.type
_entity.pdbx_description
1 polymer ?
#
loop_
_entity_poly.entity_id
_entity_poly.type
_entity_poly.pdbx_seq_one_letter_code
_entity_poly.pdbx_strand_id
1 'polypeptide(L)'
;MYRVCKSALFIIISGICLISILSVIKEYDKEAIPNANTAITITTDSIKQSKKQVFLKLKQAANQGNYQLTLVKVKRINNKTSKVVYNFNSNLSNSLTIFRDDNVQRLKYKALRLQDLRGTYYTTANSTQLTKLKHILDKAKINYAVVKISKLTILENSGIIETYLPIILSMLGIVFIIMVIEKVSHFKNYAVLKLNGWSLRQIIIKDFKKSFAYFAISYLLLFVICLCYILIKINFINIVQMVTYSWELITLICLILGLLDLVSYSVLVLINIPTAIKGQTYTKEIVTVGYILKIFLVALVTINIFAFQKRVTNYIQDKEIMKMWINHHSGYVVQYSAIDDKIPSEEKKVEQRTQRLLNKSKDVIVSSNNQQYNPKSWDTSPTNGNVMIVNKNYLKYNHLKTITQKVIGSNLNLNVINILIPNNRIDQKSAFKKELVSFINFQHSLISRKKHVKMPKLKFITYSGNKKIFNYTIGSEIKDSISVNPIIVVDNDFLSPNFYFAAVSRGMIQFSNLHELERNISELKLTSYIYGITDAKTRLSNFNIKLSETVKSFV
;
A
#
# COMPACT_ATOMS: atom_id res chain seq x y z
N MET A 1 -18.81 -29.20 -25.37
CA MET A 1 -17.97 -29.10 -24.16
C MET A 1 -16.96 -27.96 -24.25
N TYR A 2 -15.98 -27.97 -25.18
CA TYR A 2 -14.93 -26.94 -25.27
C TYR A 2 -15.45 -25.50 -25.40
N ARG A 3 -16.48 -25.26 -26.22
CA ARG A 3 -17.10 -23.93 -26.39
C ARG A 3 -17.71 -23.35 -25.11
N VAL A 4 -18.29 -24.21 -24.27
CA VAL A 4 -18.84 -23.84 -22.97
C VAL A 4 -17.70 -23.51 -22.01
N CYS A 5 -16.64 -24.34 -21.97
CA CYS A 5 -15.44 -24.03 -21.18
C CYS A 5 -14.80 -22.70 -21.56
N LYS A 6 -14.65 -22.40 -22.87
CA LYS A 6 -14.09 -21.11 -23.33
C LYS A 6 -14.95 -19.93 -22.87
N SER A 7 -16.27 -20.06 -22.95
CA SER A 7 -17.20 -19.02 -22.51
C SER A 7 -17.16 -18.82 -20.99
N ALA A 8 -17.05 -19.91 -20.22
CA ALA A 8 -16.88 -19.84 -18.76
C ALA A 8 -15.55 -19.17 -18.37
N LEU A 9 -14.46 -19.55 -19.03
CA LEU A 9 -13.14 -18.94 -18.79
C LEU A 9 -13.09 -17.47 -19.18
N PHE A 10 -13.77 -17.07 -20.25
CA PHE A 10 -13.94 -15.65 -20.61
C PHE A 10 -14.62 -14.86 -19.48
N ILE A 11 -15.70 -15.41 -18.91
CA ILE A 11 -16.40 -14.79 -17.78
C ILE A 11 -15.48 -14.66 -16.58
N ILE A 12 -14.73 -15.72 -16.23
CA ILE A 12 -13.83 -15.72 -15.08
C ILE A 12 -12.70 -14.69 -15.25
N ILE A 13 -12.00 -14.70 -16.38
CA ILE A 13 -10.89 -13.77 -16.65
C ILE A 13 -11.38 -12.33 -16.63
N SER A 14 -12.49 -12.05 -17.31
CA SER A 14 -13.08 -10.72 -17.36
C SER A 14 -13.52 -10.26 -15.97
N GLY A 15 -14.15 -11.13 -15.19
CA GLY A 15 -14.55 -10.86 -13.80
C GLY A 15 -13.37 -10.52 -12.91
N ILE A 16 -12.27 -11.27 -12.98
CA ILE A 16 -11.05 -10.99 -12.21
C ILE A 16 -10.48 -9.62 -12.60
N CYS A 17 -10.31 -9.33 -13.90
CA CYS A 17 -9.81 -8.05 -14.38
C CYS A 17 -10.66 -6.86 -13.89
N LEU A 18 -11.99 -7.01 -13.93
CA LEU A 18 -12.93 -6.00 -13.45
C LEU A 18 -12.79 -5.76 -11.95
N ILE A 19 -12.73 -6.82 -11.15
CA ILE A 19 -12.54 -6.71 -9.69
C ILE A 19 -11.22 -6.01 -9.37
N SER A 20 -10.13 -6.37 -10.06
CA SER A 20 -8.82 -5.76 -9.86
C SER A 20 -8.85 -4.25 -10.15
N ILE A 21 -9.41 -3.83 -11.29
CA ILE A 21 -9.49 -2.41 -11.66
C ILE A 21 -10.43 -1.62 -10.74
N LEU A 22 -11.58 -2.20 -10.38
CA LEU A 22 -12.50 -1.57 -9.42
C LEU A 22 -11.84 -1.38 -8.05
N SER A 23 -10.98 -2.30 -7.63
CA SER A 23 -10.20 -2.16 -6.39
C SER A 23 -9.25 -0.96 -6.45
N VAL A 24 -8.49 -0.80 -7.55
CA VAL A 24 -7.60 0.36 -7.78
C VAL A 24 -8.40 1.66 -7.69
N ILE A 25 -9.56 1.71 -8.37
CA ILE A 25 -10.38 2.93 -8.42
C ILE A 25 -10.95 3.24 -7.03
N LYS A 26 -11.34 2.23 -6.25
CA LYS A 26 -11.83 2.39 -4.89
C LYS A 26 -10.76 2.90 -3.94
N GLU A 27 -9.52 2.44 -4.07
CA GLU A 27 -8.40 2.94 -3.28
C GLU A 27 -8.09 4.40 -3.62
N TYR A 28 -8.07 4.74 -4.91
CA TYR A 28 -7.91 6.12 -5.37
C TYR A 28 -9.00 7.06 -4.83
N ASP A 29 -10.26 6.63 -4.86
CA ASP A 29 -11.40 7.46 -4.44
C ASP A 29 -11.38 7.85 -2.95
N LYS A 30 -10.74 7.03 -2.10
CA LYS A 30 -10.57 7.33 -0.68
C LYS A 30 -9.72 8.56 -0.42
N GLU A 31 -8.75 8.85 -1.29
CA GLU A 31 -7.70 9.84 -1.03
C GLU A 31 -7.74 11.03 -2.00
N ALA A 32 -8.28 10.82 -3.20
CA ALA A 32 -8.31 11.81 -4.26
C ALA A 32 -9.73 12.20 -4.68
N ILE A 33 -9.89 13.33 -5.37
CA ILE A 33 -11.19 13.77 -5.90
C ILE A 33 -11.37 13.24 -7.32
N PRO A 34 -12.52 12.61 -7.64
CA PRO A 34 -12.79 12.16 -9.00
C PRO A 34 -12.75 13.31 -10.00
N ASN A 35 -12.28 13.01 -11.21
CA ASN A 35 -12.24 13.93 -12.36
C ASN A 35 -11.37 15.18 -12.17
N ALA A 36 -10.58 15.26 -11.10
CA ALA A 36 -9.56 16.28 -10.96
C ALA A 36 -8.35 15.98 -11.86
N ASN A 37 -7.90 16.98 -12.59
CA ASN A 37 -6.78 16.84 -13.54
C ASN A 37 -5.43 17.18 -12.89
N THR A 38 -5.47 17.96 -11.81
CA THR A 38 -4.27 18.49 -11.15
C THR A 38 -4.47 18.53 -9.64
N ALA A 39 -3.40 18.21 -8.91
CA ALA A 39 -3.30 18.38 -7.46
C ALA A 39 -2.24 19.46 -7.16
N ILE A 40 -2.54 20.30 -6.18
CA ILE A 40 -1.62 21.31 -5.65
C ILE A 40 -1.41 21.00 -4.17
N THR A 41 -0.19 20.61 -3.80
CA THR A 41 0.16 20.29 -2.42
C THR A 41 0.81 21.51 -1.79
N ILE A 42 0.16 22.08 -0.77
CA ILE A 42 0.66 23.22 -0.01
C ILE A 42 1.41 22.70 1.23
N THR A 43 2.67 23.09 1.39
CA THR A 43 3.56 22.59 2.46
C THR A 43 3.81 23.59 3.58
N THR A 44 3.47 24.87 3.38
CA THR A 44 3.74 25.96 4.34
C THR A 44 2.50 26.78 4.65
N ASP A 45 2.53 27.45 5.81
CA ASP A 45 1.60 28.52 6.11
C ASP A 45 2.04 29.83 5.45
N SER A 46 1.10 30.74 5.19
CA SER A 46 1.44 32.06 4.67
C SER A 46 2.12 32.92 5.74
N ILE A 47 3.29 33.45 5.41
CA ILE A 47 4.05 34.37 6.28
C ILE A 47 3.51 35.81 6.18
N LYS A 48 2.89 36.17 5.05
CA LYS A 48 2.46 37.55 4.75
C LYS A 48 0.97 37.82 4.93
N GLN A 49 0.12 36.79 4.84
CA GLN A 49 -1.33 36.95 4.84
C GLN A 49 -1.98 36.02 5.85
N SER A 50 -3.10 36.47 6.43
CA SER A 50 -3.85 35.60 7.33
C SER A 50 -4.49 34.44 6.56
N LYS A 51 -4.60 33.26 7.19
CA LYS A 51 -5.23 32.06 6.60
C LYS A 51 -6.62 32.36 6.01
N LYS A 52 -7.40 33.20 6.71
CA LYS A 52 -8.74 33.66 6.28
C LYS A 52 -8.70 34.39 4.93
N GLN A 53 -7.73 35.29 4.75
CA GLN A 53 -7.59 36.05 3.50
C GLN A 53 -7.20 35.15 2.33
N VAL A 54 -6.30 34.19 2.57
CA VAL A 54 -5.90 33.23 1.53
C VAL A 54 -7.09 32.35 1.12
N PHE A 55 -7.83 31.78 2.09
CA PHE A 55 -9.02 30.98 1.78
C PHE A 55 -10.10 31.76 1.02
N LEU A 56 -10.29 33.05 1.33
CA LEU A 56 -11.24 33.91 0.59
C LEU A 56 -10.80 34.12 -0.86
N LYS A 57 -9.51 34.38 -1.10
CA LYS A 57 -8.98 34.55 -2.46
C LYS A 57 -9.08 33.27 -3.28
N LEU A 58 -8.80 32.11 -2.68
CA LEU A 58 -8.99 30.81 -3.33
C LEU A 58 -10.47 30.57 -3.70
N LYS A 59 -11.38 30.91 -2.78
CA LYS A 59 -12.84 30.84 -3.03
C LYS A 59 -13.26 31.73 -4.21
N GLN A 60 -12.81 32.99 -4.22
CA GLN A 60 -13.13 33.94 -5.28
C GLN A 60 -12.57 33.47 -6.63
N ALA A 61 -11.32 33.00 -6.67
CA ALA A 61 -10.70 32.51 -7.89
C ALA A 61 -11.42 31.30 -8.47
N ALA A 62 -11.85 30.35 -7.63
CA ALA A 62 -12.59 29.15 -8.06
C ALA A 62 -13.99 29.50 -8.59
N ASN A 63 -14.69 30.43 -7.93
CA ASN A 63 -16.01 30.90 -8.37
C ASN A 63 -15.94 31.69 -9.67
N GLN A 64 -15.05 32.68 -9.76
CA GLN A 64 -14.90 33.53 -10.96
C GLN A 64 -14.37 32.75 -12.16
N GLY A 65 -13.45 31.81 -11.91
CA GLY A 65 -12.93 30.94 -12.96
C GLY A 65 -13.85 29.77 -13.32
N ASN A 66 -14.94 29.55 -12.59
CA ASN A 66 -15.85 28.42 -12.76
C ASN A 66 -15.15 27.05 -12.87
N TYR A 67 -14.26 26.75 -11.93
CA TYR A 67 -13.61 25.43 -11.83
C TYR A 67 -13.75 24.85 -10.42
N GLN A 68 -13.56 23.53 -10.32
CA GLN A 68 -13.55 22.84 -9.03
C GLN A 68 -12.22 23.12 -8.34
N LEU A 69 -12.27 23.54 -7.08
CA LEU A 69 -11.11 23.55 -6.20
C LEU A 69 -11.55 22.94 -4.88
N THR A 70 -10.99 21.80 -4.52
CA THR A 70 -11.38 21.06 -3.32
C THR A 70 -10.15 20.77 -2.46
N LEU A 71 -10.14 21.29 -1.24
CA LEU A 71 -9.17 20.86 -0.23
C LEU A 71 -9.57 19.47 0.25
N VAL A 72 -8.63 18.54 0.22
CA VAL A 72 -8.78 17.21 0.79
C VAL A 72 -7.79 17.06 1.93
N LYS A 73 -8.31 16.67 3.09
CA LYS A 73 -7.54 16.15 4.20
C LYS A 73 -7.98 14.73 4.45
N VAL A 74 -7.03 13.81 4.34
CA VAL A 74 -7.25 12.41 4.64
C VAL A 74 -6.98 12.23 6.13
N LYS A 75 -8.04 12.07 6.91
CA LYS A 75 -7.90 11.72 8.33
C LYS A 75 -7.96 10.20 8.44
N ARG A 76 -6.81 9.61 8.73
CA ARG A 76 -6.69 8.17 9.01
C ARG A 76 -6.71 7.98 10.52
N ILE A 77 -7.82 7.43 11.01
CA ILE A 77 -7.87 6.84 12.34
C ILE A 77 -8.16 5.37 12.13
N ASN A 78 -7.33 4.50 12.69
CA ASN A 78 -7.59 3.07 12.65
C ASN A 78 -7.84 2.53 11.22
N ASN A 79 -7.08 3.02 10.22
CA ASN A 79 -7.22 2.74 8.78
C ASN A 79 -8.61 2.97 8.18
N LYS A 80 -9.53 3.52 8.98
CA LYS A 80 -10.70 4.20 8.48
C LYS A 80 -10.22 5.54 7.95
N THR A 81 -10.05 5.57 6.64
CA THR A 81 -9.83 6.81 5.91
C THR A 81 -11.14 7.57 5.88
N SER A 82 -11.22 8.62 6.67
CA SER A 82 -12.28 9.62 6.54
C SER A 82 -11.76 10.75 5.68
N LYS A 83 -12.50 11.04 4.61
CA LYS A 83 -12.14 12.08 3.66
C LYS A 83 -12.79 13.37 4.13
N VAL A 84 -11.98 14.29 4.64
CA VAL A 84 -12.45 15.60 5.07
C VAL A 84 -12.26 16.56 3.90
N VAL A 85 -13.35 17.09 3.37
CA VAL A 85 -13.33 17.91 2.15
C VAL A 85 -13.92 19.29 2.35
N TYR A 86 -13.31 20.28 1.71
CA TYR A 86 -13.90 21.61 1.56
C TYR A 86 -13.87 22.01 0.09
N ASN A 87 -15.06 22.20 -0.49
CA ASN A 87 -15.19 22.71 -1.85
C ASN A 87 -15.23 24.24 -1.83
N PHE A 88 -14.28 24.86 -2.53
CA PHE A 88 -14.20 26.32 -2.65
C PHE A 88 -15.22 26.87 -3.65
N ASN A 89 -15.68 26.07 -4.61
CA ASN A 89 -16.74 26.45 -5.54
C ASN A 89 -18.00 25.61 -5.29
N SER A 90 -18.90 26.15 -4.46
CA SER A 90 -20.16 25.48 -4.08
C SER A 90 -21.20 25.42 -5.20
N ASN A 91 -21.02 26.18 -6.29
CA ASN A 91 -22.00 26.27 -7.36
C ASN A 91 -21.90 25.11 -8.35
N LEU A 92 -20.79 24.37 -8.32
CA LEU A 92 -20.61 23.18 -9.16
C LEU A 92 -21.07 21.92 -8.41
N SER A 93 -21.98 21.17 -9.02
CA SER A 93 -22.44 19.86 -8.55
C SER A 93 -21.38 18.78 -8.84
N ASN A 94 -20.22 18.89 -8.20
CA ASN A 94 -19.13 17.95 -8.40
C ASN A 94 -19.24 16.77 -7.45
N SER A 95 -19.05 15.56 -7.97
CA SER A 95 -18.94 14.38 -7.11
C SER A 95 -17.68 14.48 -6.27
N LEU A 96 -17.81 14.30 -4.95
CA LEU A 96 -16.68 14.24 -4.03
C LEU A 96 -16.10 12.83 -3.94
N THR A 97 -16.88 11.83 -4.35
CA THR A 97 -16.51 10.42 -4.44
C THR A 97 -17.16 9.74 -5.65
N ILE A 98 -16.49 8.71 -6.14
CA ILE A 98 -16.97 7.77 -7.15
C ILE A 98 -17.99 6.82 -6.52
N PHE A 99 -17.66 6.23 -5.37
CA PHE A 99 -18.49 5.24 -4.70
C PHE A 99 -19.49 5.91 -3.76
N ARG A 100 -20.64 5.25 -3.58
CA ARG A 100 -21.61 5.55 -2.51
C ARG A 100 -20.97 5.15 -1.18
N ASP A 101 -20.18 6.05 -0.61
CA ASP A 101 -19.50 5.85 0.67
C ASP A 101 -19.74 7.07 1.56
N ASP A 102 -20.22 6.83 2.78
CA ASP A 102 -20.66 7.86 3.73
C ASP A 102 -19.51 8.49 4.51
N ASN A 103 -18.27 8.01 4.30
CA ASN A 103 -17.08 8.44 5.04
C ASN A 103 -16.48 9.77 4.56
N VAL A 104 -17.30 10.65 3.96
CA VAL A 104 -16.90 11.99 3.51
C VAL A 104 -17.48 13.06 4.42
N GLN A 105 -16.61 13.69 5.20
CA GLN A 105 -16.99 14.82 6.06
C GLN A 105 -16.79 16.14 5.31
N ARG A 106 -17.89 16.85 5.07
CA ARG A 106 -17.84 18.20 4.48
C ARG A 106 -17.54 19.23 5.56
N LEU A 107 -16.44 19.96 5.42
CA LEU A 107 -16.13 21.06 6.32
C LEU A 107 -17.06 22.26 6.06
N LYS A 108 -17.57 22.85 7.13
CA LYS A 108 -18.18 24.19 7.09
C LYS A 108 -17.08 25.25 7.10
N TYR A 109 -17.33 26.43 6.52
CA TYR A 109 -16.33 27.52 6.46
C TYR A 109 -15.80 27.94 7.84
N LYS A 110 -16.65 27.93 8.88
CA LYS A 110 -16.22 28.20 10.27
C LYS A 110 -15.16 27.20 10.75
N ALA A 111 -15.34 25.91 10.45
CA ALA A 111 -14.39 24.86 10.79
C ALA A 111 -13.11 24.96 9.94
N LEU A 112 -13.21 25.31 8.65
CA LEU A 112 -12.06 25.55 7.78
C LEU A 112 -11.12 26.63 8.32
N ARG A 113 -11.65 27.69 8.95
CA ARG A 113 -10.81 28.76 9.53
C ARG A 113 -9.93 28.29 10.68
N LEU A 114 -10.30 27.20 11.34
CA LEU A 114 -9.51 26.57 12.40
C LEU A 114 -8.51 25.54 11.84
N GLN A 115 -8.62 25.24 10.54
CA GLN A 115 -7.75 24.30 9.85
C GLN A 115 -6.51 25.01 9.30
N ASP A 116 -5.43 24.24 9.21
CA ASP A 116 -4.21 24.64 8.53
C ASP A 116 -4.42 24.84 7.01
N LEU A 117 -3.69 25.77 6.40
CA LEU A 117 -3.59 25.96 4.95
C LEU A 117 -2.91 24.77 4.27
N ARG A 118 -2.04 24.03 4.99
CA ARG A 118 -1.37 22.84 4.49
C ARG A 118 -2.37 21.74 4.09
N GLY A 119 -2.07 21.06 2.99
CA GLY A 119 -2.88 19.97 2.46
C GLY A 119 -2.86 19.90 0.94
N THR A 120 -3.61 18.93 0.39
CA THR A 120 -3.70 18.70 -1.06
C THR A 120 -4.99 19.29 -1.60
N TYR A 121 -4.87 20.12 -2.62
CA TYR A 121 -5.96 20.81 -3.28
C TYR A 121 -6.14 20.22 -4.69
N TYR A 122 -7.27 19.57 -4.91
CA TYR A 122 -7.62 18.98 -6.21
C TYR A 122 -8.37 19.99 -7.06
N THR A 123 -8.00 20.13 -8.32
CA THR A 123 -8.58 21.12 -9.22
C THR A 123 -8.84 20.61 -10.65
N THR A 124 -9.90 21.14 -11.26
CA THR A 124 -10.21 21.01 -12.70
C THR A 124 -9.80 22.24 -13.50
N ALA A 125 -9.07 23.19 -12.89
CA ALA A 125 -8.60 24.40 -13.53
C ALA A 125 -7.83 24.10 -14.82
N ASN A 126 -8.17 24.82 -15.90
CA ASN A 126 -7.38 24.82 -17.13
C ASN A 126 -6.05 25.56 -16.93
N SER A 127 -5.18 25.58 -17.95
CA SER A 127 -3.84 26.19 -17.86
C SER A 127 -3.86 27.66 -17.41
N THR A 128 -4.79 28.47 -17.92
CA THR A 128 -4.89 29.90 -17.58
C THR A 128 -5.40 30.13 -16.16
N GLN A 129 -6.42 29.38 -15.73
CA GLN A 129 -6.94 29.40 -14.36
C GLN A 129 -5.90 28.92 -13.35
N LEU A 130 -5.14 27.88 -13.69
CA LEU A 130 -4.06 27.35 -12.85
C LEU A 130 -2.97 28.39 -12.63
N THR A 131 -2.58 29.15 -13.67
CA THR A 131 -1.61 30.25 -13.54
C THR A 131 -2.11 31.34 -12.60
N LYS A 132 -3.39 31.72 -12.66
CA LYS A 132 -3.99 32.68 -11.71
C LYS A 132 -3.93 32.17 -10.28
N LEU A 133 -4.19 30.87 -10.07
CA LEU A 133 -4.17 30.27 -8.74
C LEU A 133 -2.75 30.15 -8.18
N LYS A 134 -1.75 29.81 -9.02
CA LYS A 134 -0.32 29.87 -8.67
C LYS A 134 0.10 31.26 -8.20
N HIS A 135 -0.26 32.30 -8.96
CA HIS A 135 0.05 33.68 -8.61
C HIS A 135 -0.56 34.11 -7.25
N ILE A 136 -1.75 33.61 -6.89
CA ILE A 136 -2.35 33.87 -5.57
C ILE A 136 -1.49 33.27 -4.45
N LEU A 137 -0.99 32.04 -4.64
CA LEU A 137 -0.13 31.34 -3.69
C LEU A 137 1.25 32.00 -3.58
N ASP A 138 1.86 32.36 -4.71
CA ASP A 138 3.16 33.04 -4.78
C ASP A 138 3.10 34.40 -4.05
N LYS A 139 2.04 35.19 -4.28
CA LYS A 139 1.82 36.48 -3.60
C LYS A 139 1.65 36.32 -2.08
N ALA A 140 1.14 35.17 -1.64
CA ALA A 140 1.01 34.82 -0.22
C ALA A 140 2.31 34.24 0.37
N LYS A 141 3.39 34.10 -0.41
CA LYS A 141 4.65 33.43 -0.04
C LYS A 141 4.39 32.01 0.50
N ILE A 142 3.52 31.27 -0.17
CA ILE A 142 3.21 29.88 0.17
C ILE A 142 4.01 28.98 -0.76
N ASN A 143 4.79 28.05 -0.19
CA ASN A 143 5.43 26.97 -0.94
C ASN A 143 4.39 25.92 -1.34
N TYR A 144 4.37 25.55 -2.62
CA TYR A 144 3.49 24.52 -3.16
C TYR A 144 4.18 23.69 -4.25
N ALA A 145 3.71 22.45 -4.41
CA ALA A 145 4.08 21.58 -5.52
C ALA A 145 2.83 21.29 -6.37
N VAL A 146 2.98 21.29 -7.69
CA VAL A 146 1.88 20.99 -8.63
C VAL A 146 2.14 19.65 -9.28
N VAL A 147 1.17 18.74 -9.18
CA VAL A 147 1.25 17.39 -9.72
C VAL A 147 0.08 17.17 -10.67
N LYS A 148 0.38 16.76 -11.91
CA LYS A 148 -0.65 16.33 -12.86
C LYS A 148 -1.12 14.94 -12.47
N ILE A 149 -2.43 14.77 -12.33
CA ILE A 149 -3.01 13.48 -11.97
C ILE A 149 -3.17 12.67 -13.25
N SER A 150 -2.46 11.56 -13.36
CA SER A 150 -2.64 10.60 -14.45
C SER A 150 -3.18 9.28 -13.92
N LYS A 151 -4.14 8.69 -14.64
CA LYS A 151 -4.72 7.39 -14.30
C LYS A 151 -3.71 6.26 -14.41
N LEU A 152 -2.75 6.37 -15.34
CA LEU A 152 -1.68 5.40 -15.52
C LEU A 152 -0.74 5.37 -14.32
N THR A 153 -0.31 6.54 -13.83
CA THR A 153 0.52 6.64 -12.62
C THR A 153 -0.19 6.11 -11.37
N ILE A 154 -1.53 6.20 -11.31
CA ILE A 154 -2.31 5.61 -10.20
C ILE A 154 -2.28 4.08 -10.29
N LEU A 155 -2.40 3.52 -11.50
CA LEU A 155 -2.35 2.08 -11.73
C LEU A 155 -0.94 1.51 -11.43
N GLU A 156 0.12 2.17 -11.90
CA GLU A 156 1.51 1.80 -11.63
C GLU A 156 1.84 1.77 -10.13
N ASN A 157 1.36 2.77 -9.38
CA ASN A 157 1.63 2.88 -7.95
C ASN A 157 0.76 1.96 -7.08
N SER A 158 -0.27 1.31 -7.62
CA SER A 158 -1.21 0.48 -6.84
C SER A 158 -0.66 -0.90 -6.46
N GLY A 159 0.46 -1.36 -7.06
CA GLY A 159 1.00 -2.71 -6.85
C GLY A 159 0.10 -3.85 -7.34
N ILE A 160 -1.09 -3.53 -7.89
CA ILE A 160 -2.07 -4.49 -8.40
C ILE A 160 -1.55 -5.15 -9.68
N ILE A 161 -0.81 -4.43 -10.52
CA ILE A 161 -0.18 -5.00 -11.72
C ILE A 161 0.74 -6.17 -11.34
N GLU A 162 1.64 -5.99 -10.38
CA GLU A 162 2.58 -7.03 -9.95
C GLU A 162 1.87 -8.28 -9.40
N THR A 163 0.70 -8.09 -8.78
CA THR A 163 -0.05 -9.17 -8.13
C THR A 163 -0.90 -9.96 -9.11
N TYR A 164 -1.64 -9.28 -9.99
CA TYR A 164 -2.68 -9.91 -10.81
C TYR A 164 -2.25 -10.17 -12.27
N LEU A 165 -1.28 -9.44 -12.80
CA LEU A 165 -0.84 -9.63 -14.20
C LEU A 165 -0.33 -11.06 -14.48
N PRO A 166 0.49 -11.70 -13.61
CA PRO A 166 0.91 -13.08 -13.83
C PRO A 166 -0.26 -14.07 -13.83
N ILE A 167 -1.27 -13.83 -12.99
CA ILE A 167 -2.48 -14.65 -12.91
C ILE A 167 -3.23 -14.54 -14.25
N ILE A 168 -3.52 -13.32 -14.69
CA ILE A 168 -4.22 -13.06 -15.96
C ILE A 168 -3.46 -13.69 -17.14
N LEU A 169 -2.14 -13.52 -17.22
CA LEU A 169 -1.31 -14.12 -18.27
C LEU A 169 -1.35 -15.65 -18.24
N SER A 170 -1.27 -16.27 -17.05
CA SER A 170 -1.36 -17.72 -16.92
C SER A 170 -2.73 -18.27 -17.33
N MET A 171 -3.82 -17.57 -16.97
CA MET A 171 -5.17 -17.94 -17.38
C MET A 171 -5.37 -17.82 -18.89
N LEU A 172 -4.85 -16.74 -19.51
CA LEU A 172 -4.84 -16.58 -20.97
C LEU A 172 -4.05 -17.71 -21.64
N GLY A 173 -2.92 -18.12 -21.07
CA GLY A 173 -2.14 -19.27 -21.54
C GLY A 173 -2.94 -20.59 -21.49
N ILE A 174 -3.65 -20.86 -20.39
CA ILE A 174 -4.50 -22.04 -20.25
C ILE A 174 -5.64 -22.02 -21.28
N VAL A 175 -6.31 -20.87 -21.46
CA VAL A 175 -7.38 -20.70 -22.45
C VAL A 175 -6.86 -20.96 -23.86
N PHE A 176 -5.68 -20.43 -24.19
CA PHE A 176 -5.05 -20.64 -25.49
C PHE A 176 -4.76 -22.13 -25.74
N ILE A 177 -4.25 -22.86 -24.74
CA ILE A 177 -4.04 -24.31 -24.85
C ILE A 177 -5.37 -25.04 -25.11
N ILE A 178 -6.44 -24.67 -24.40
CA ILE A 178 -7.78 -25.25 -24.61
C ILE A 178 -8.29 -24.96 -26.02
N MET A 179 -8.09 -23.74 -26.53
CA MET A 179 -8.46 -23.37 -27.90
C MET A 179 -7.73 -24.25 -28.92
N VAL A 180 -6.42 -24.47 -28.74
CA VAL A 180 -5.63 -25.37 -29.59
C VAL A 180 -6.15 -26.81 -29.53
N ILE A 181 -6.38 -27.35 -28.34
CA ILE A 181 -6.90 -28.72 -28.15
C ILE A 181 -8.26 -28.88 -28.81
N GLU A 182 -9.15 -27.88 -28.71
CA GLU A 182 -10.44 -27.90 -29.38
C GLU A 182 -10.27 -28.00 -30.90
N LYS A 183 -9.35 -27.23 -31.51
CA LYS A 183 -9.11 -27.33 -32.95
C LYS A 183 -8.60 -28.72 -33.31
N VAL A 184 -7.64 -29.27 -32.56
CA VAL A 184 -7.13 -30.64 -32.78
C VAL A 184 -8.25 -31.68 -32.70
N SER A 185 -9.15 -31.58 -31.72
CA SER A 185 -10.28 -32.52 -31.56
C SER A 185 -11.25 -32.53 -32.76
N HIS A 186 -11.29 -31.45 -33.54
CA HIS A 186 -12.13 -31.31 -34.73
C HIS A 186 -11.39 -31.55 -36.05
N PHE A 187 -10.16 -32.06 -36.02
CA PHE A 187 -9.34 -32.29 -37.22
C PHE A 187 -10.02 -33.14 -38.30
N LYS A 188 -10.74 -34.20 -37.93
CA LYS A 188 -11.51 -35.00 -38.89
C LYS A 188 -12.51 -34.13 -39.66
N ASN A 189 -13.24 -33.26 -38.96
CA ASN A 189 -14.22 -32.37 -39.58
C ASN A 189 -13.54 -31.34 -40.50
N TYR A 190 -12.40 -30.79 -40.08
CA TYR A 190 -11.65 -29.84 -40.91
C TYR A 190 -11.00 -30.50 -42.13
N ALA A 191 -10.52 -31.73 -42.01
CA ALA A 191 -9.96 -32.49 -43.12
C ALA A 191 -11.03 -32.79 -44.19
N VAL A 192 -12.24 -33.19 -43.78
CA VAL A 192 -13.37 -33.37 -44.69
C VAL A 192 -13.75 -32.07 -45.40
N LEU A 193 -13.77 -30.94 -44.68
CA LEU A 193 -14.06 -29.63 -45.29
C LEU A 193 -12.98 -29.22 -46.29
N LYS A 194 -11.69 -29.41 -45.96
CA LYS A 194 -10.57 -29.16 -46.87
C LYS A 194 -10.64 -30.06 -48.12
N LEU A 195 -11.01 -31.33 -47.97
CA LEU A 195 -11.20 -32.25 -49.10
C LEU A 195 -12.32 -31.76 -50.03
N ASN A 196 -13.39 -31.19 -49.46
CA ASN A 196 -14.47 -30.56 -50.22
C ASN A 196 -14.12 -29.15 -50.75
N GLY A 197 -12.84 -28.77 -50.78
CA GLY A 197 -12.38 -27.50 -51.37
C GLY A 197 -12.55 -26.26 -50.49
N TRP A 198 -12.88 -26.40 -49.21
CA TRP A 198 -13.05 -25.24 -48.34
C TRP A 198 -11.72 -24.59 -48.00
N SER A 199 -11.63 -23.27 -48.18
CA SER A 199 -10.47 -22.48 -47.73
C SER A 199 -10.44 -22.33 -46.21
N LEU A 200 -9.25 -22.08 -45.64
CA LEU A 200 -9.08 -21.83 -44.20
C LEU A 200 -10.01 -20.72 -43.68
N ARG A 201 -10.21 -19.66 -44.48
CA ARG A 201 -11.11 -18.54 -44.13
C ARG A 201 -12.56 -19.01 -43.99
N GLN A 202 -13.04 -19.85 -44.91
CA GLN A 202 -14.41 -20.38 -44.86
C GLN A 202 -14.62 -21.29 -43.64
N ILE A 203 -13.62 -22.08 -43.28
CA ILE A 203 -13.64 -22.92 -42.07
C ILE A 203 -13.73 -22.04 -40.81
N ILE A 204 -12.88 -21.01 -40.69
CA ILE A 204 -12.87 -20.08 -39.55
C ILE A 204 -14.23 -19.38 -39.42
N ILE A 205 -14.78 -18.84 -40.52
CA ILE A 205 -16.08 -18.14 -40.49
C ILE A 205 -17.21 -19.08 -40.06
N LYS A 206 -17.20 -20.33 -40.54
CA LYS A 206 -18.21 -21.33 -40.17
C LYS A 206 -18.19 -21.64 -38.67
N ASP A 207 -17.01 -21.84 -38.10
CA ASP A 207 -16.87 -22.12 -36.66
C ASP A 207 -17.16 -20.90 -35.81
N PHE A 208 -16.75 -19.72 -36.27
CA PHE A 208 -17.04 -18.45 -35.61
C PHE A 208 -18.55 -18.26 -35.51
N LYS A 209 -19.30 -18.43 -36.61
CA LYS A 209 -20.77 -18.37 -36.61
C LYS A 209 -21.39 -19.33 -35.60
N LYS A 210 -20.86 -20.56 -35.49
CA LYS A 210 -21.35 -21.56 -34.53
C LYS A 210 -21.00 -21.25 -33.07
N SER A 211 -19.95 -20.47 -32.82
CA SER A 211 -19.49 -20.11 -31.47
C SER A 211 -19.99 -18.73 -31.04
N PHE A 212 -20.44 -17.90 -31.99
CA PHE A 212 -20.85 -16.52 -31.79
C PHE A 212 -21.97 -16.38 -30.77
N ALA A 213 -23.01 -17.24 -30.83
CA ALA A 213 -24.12 -17.18 -29.88
C ALA A 213 -23.66 -17.35 -28.42
N TYR A 214 -22.79 -18.32 -28.15
CA TYR A 214 -22.25 -18.55 -26.79
C TYR A 214 -21.40 -17.38 -26.30
N PHE A 215 -20.60 -16.79 -27.20
CA PHE A 215 -19.77 -15.63 -26.90
C PHE A 215 -20.61 -14.36 -26.67
N ALA A 216 -21.65 -14.13 -27.48
CA ALA A 216 -22.55 -13.01 -27.33
C ALA A 216 -23.36 -13.09 -26.02
N ILE A 217 -23.84 -14.28 -25.67
CA ILE A 217 -24.57 -14.52 -24.41
C ILE A 217 -23.64 -14.27 -23.21
N SER A 218 -22.42 -14.80 -23.22
CA SER A 218 -21.48 -14.61 -22.10
C SER A 218 -21.05 -13.15 -21.95
N TYR A 219 -20.83 -12.46 -23.05
CA TYR A 219 -20.53 -11.02 -23.08
C TYR A 219 -21.69 -10.19 -22.50
N LEU A 220 -22.92 -10.45 -22.93
CA LEU A 220 -24.11 -9.75 -22.43
C LEU A 220 -24.35 -10.04 -20.95
N LEU A 221 -24.24 -11.31 -20.54
CA LEU A 221 -24.40 -11.72 -19.14
C LEU A 221 -23.40 -10.99 -18.23
N LEU A 222 -22.14 -10.91 -18.65
CA LEU A 222 -21.10 -10.24 -17.89
C LEU A 222 -21.35 -8.72 -17.82
N PHE A 223 -21.78 -8.10 -18.91
CA PHE A 223 -22.16 -6.69 -18.92
C PHE A 223 -23.34 -6.40 -17.96
N VAL A 224 -24.37 -7.25 -17.95
CA VAL A 224 -25.52 -7.13 -17.04
C VAL A 224 -25.08 -7.25 -15.57
N ILE A 225 -24.21 -8.23 -15.25
CA ILE A 225 -23.66 -8.39 -13.89
C ILE A 225 -22.89 -7.12 -13.47
N CYS A 226 -22.05 -6.58 -14.35
CA CYS A 226 -21.32 -5.34 -14.10
C CYS A 226 -22.25 -4.14 -13.90
N LEU A 227 -23.27 -4.01 -14.74
CA LEU A 227 -24.24 -2.92 -14.66
C LEU A 227 -24.97 -2.96 -13.31
N CYS A 228 -25.46 -4.13 -12.89
CA CYS A 228 -26.08 -4.32 -11.59
C CYS A 228 -25.14 -3.91 -10.45
N TYR A 229 -23.87 -4.32 -10.50
CA TYR A 229 -22.89 -3.93 -9.48
C TYR A 229 -22.68 -2.40 -9.42
N ILE A 230 -22.52 -1.75 -10.58
CA ILE A 230 -22.33 -0.30 -10.69
C ILE A 230 -23.54 0.45 -10.14
N LEU A 231 -24.76 0.03 -10.49
CA LEU A 231 -26.00 0.66 -10.02
C LEU A 231 -26.16 0.59 -8.50
N ILE A 232 -25.65 -0.46 -7.85
CA ILE A 232 -25.71 -0.62 -6.40
C ILE A 232 -24.63 0.23 -5.70
N LYS A 233 -23.41 0.28 -6.22
CA LYS A 233 -22.23 0.81 -5.50
C LYS A 233 -21.76 2.20 -5.91
N ILE A 234 -22.08 2.68 -7.10
CA ILE A 234 -21.53 3.92 -7.66
C ILE A 234 -22.51 5.09 -7.50
N ASN A 235 -21.97 6.28 -7.22
CA ASN A 235 -22.76 7.51 -7.16
C ASN A 235 -23.37 7.83 -8.53
N PHE A 236 -24.60 8.36 -8.54
CA PHE A 236 -25.36 8.63 -9.76
C PHE A 236 -24.56 9.42 -10.81
N ILE A 237 -23.82 10.45 -10.37
CA ILE A 237 -22.98 11.32 -11.22
C ILE A 237 -21.91 10.53 -11.99
N ASN A 238 -21.40 9.43 -11.41
CA ASN A 238 -20.27 8.68 -11.96
C ASN A 238 -20.67 7.35 -12.64
N ILE A 239 -21.97 7.02 -12.69
CA ILE A 239 -22.45 5.75 -13.27
C ILE A 239 -22.04 5.63 -14.74
N VAL A 240 -22.33 6.64 -15.57
CA VAL A 240 -22.05 6.60 -17.01
C VAL A 240 -20.57 6.37 -17.28
N GLN A 241 -19.71 7.08 -16.54
CA GLN A 241 -18.25 6.93 -16.65
C GLN A 241 -17.79 5.51 -16.29
N MET A 242 -18.33 4.92 -15.22
CA MET A 242 -17.95 3.56 -14.79
C MET A 242 -18.48 2.46 -15.72
N VAL A 243 -19.68 2.65 -16.27
CA VAL A 243 -20.23 1.73 -17.29
C VAL A 243 -19.34 1.75 -18.53
N THR A 244 -18.92 2.94 -18.97
CA THR A 244 -18.04 3.10 -20.15
C THR A 244 -16.71 2.39 -19.94
N TYR A 245 -16.03 2.60 -18.81
CA TYR A 245 -14.75 1.91 -18.52
C TYR A 245 -14.88 0.40 -18.42
N SER A 246 -15.96 -0.08 -17.79
CA SER A 246 -16.20 -1.52 -17.68
C SER A 246 -16.45 -2.13 -19.05
N TRP A 247 -17.23 -1.46 -19.90
CA TRP A 247 -17.48 -1.89 -21.28
C TRP A 247 -16.22 -1.94 -22.14
N GLU A 248 -15.40 -0.89 -22.10
CA GLU A 248 -14.12 -0.83 -22.81
C GLU A 248 -13.20 -1.98 -22.41
N LEU A 249 -13.12 -2.27 -21.11
CA LEU A 249 -12.30 -3.38 -20.59
C LEU A 249 -12.81 -4.75 -21.05
N ILE A 250 -14.11 -5.01 -20.93
CA ILE A 250 -14.71 -6.30 -21.36
C ILE A 250 -14.48 -6.50 -22.87
N THR A 251 -14.64 -5.42 -23.64
CA THR A 251 -14.40 -5.43 -25.09
C THR A 251 -12.93 -5.71 -25.40
N LEU A 252 -11.99 -5.09 -24.69
CA LEU A 252 -10.56 -5.35 -24.85
C LEU A 252 -10.21 -6.82 -24.59
N ILE A 253 -10.73 -7.40 -23.50
CA ILE A 253 -10.50 -8.82 -23.17
C ILE A 253 -11.11 -9.72 -24.24
N CYS A 254 -12.30 -9.39 -24.73
CA CYS A 254 -12.95 -10.11 -25.82
C CYS A 254 -12.09 -10.08 -27.09
N LEU A 255 -11.49 -8.94 -27.44
CA LEU A 255 -10.60 -8.81 -28.59
C LEU A 255 -9.32 -9.66 -28.42
N ILE A 256 -8.73 -9.65 -27.23
CA ILE A 256 -7.54 -10.49 -26.92
C ILE A 256 -7.88 -11.98 -27.10
N LEU A 257 -9.00 -12.44 -26.55
CA LEU A 257 -9.41 -13.84 -26.70
C LEU A 257 -9.77 -14.18 -28.15
N GLY A 258 -10.39 -13.26 -28.89
CA GLY A 258 -10.65 -13.43 -30.32
C GLY A 258 -9.36 -13.61 -31.12
N LEU A 259 -8.34 -12.81 -30.81
CA LEU A 259 -7.01 -12.94 -31.42
C LEU A 259 -6.34 -14.27 -31.06
N LEU A 260 -6.42 -14.71 -29.81
CA LEU A 260 -5.91 -16.02 -29.39
C LEU A 260 -6.63 -17.20 -30.08
N ASP A 261 -7.96 -17.14 -30.25
CA ASP A 261 -8.70 -18.19 -30.97
C ASP A 261 -8.31 -18.20 -32.46
N LEU A 262 -8.09 -17.02 -33.08
CA LEU A 262 -7.56 -16.92 -34.44
C LEU A 262 -6.17 -17.56 -34.57
N VAL A 263 -5.26 -17.25 -33.65
CA VAL A 263 -3.91 -17.85 -33.64
C VAL A 263 -3.98 -19.37 -33.45
N SER A 264 -4.94 -19.88 -32.67
CA SER A 264 -5.11 -21.32 -32.46
C SER A 264 -5.40 -22.11 -33.75
N TYR A 265 -5.94 -21.47 -34.79
CA TYR A 265 -6.18 -22.09 -36.09
C TYR A 265 -4.90 -22.39 -36.88
N SER A 266 -3.74 -21.86 -36.48
CA SER A 266 -2.43 -22.21 -37.06
C SER A 266 -2.17 -23.72 -37.09
N VAL A 267 -2.73 -24.46 -36.13
CA VAL A 267 -2.60 -25.92 -36.01
C VAL A 267 -3.25 -26.66 -37.19
N LEU A 268 -4.19 -26.02 -37.92
CA LEU A 268 -4.76 -26.58 -39.15
C LEU A 268 -3.74 -26.83 -40.26
N VAL A 269 -2.58 -26.16 -40.24
CA VAL A 269 -1.49 -26.37 -41.22
C VAL A 269 -0.91 -27.79 -41.10
N LEU A 270 -0.98 -28.37 -39.90
CA LEU A 270 -0.45 -29.71 -39.60
C LEU A 270 -1.40 -30.85 -39.99
N ILE A 271 -2.56 -30.56 -40.60
CA ILE A 271 -3.52 -31.59 -41.01
C ILE A 271 -3.03 -32.31 -42.26
N ASN A 272 -2.74 -33.60 -42.10
CA ASN A 272 -2.59 -34.53 -43.21
C ASN A 272 -3.97 -35.15 -43.55
N ILE A 273 -4.51 -34.84 -44.74
CA ILE A 273 -5.92 -35.10 -45.11
C ILE A 273 -6.25 -36.62 -45.11
N PRO A 274 -5.47 -37.51 -45.76
CA PRO A 274 -5.77 -38.94 -45.81
C PRO A 274 -5.77 -39.63 -44.44
N THR A 275 -4.86 -39.24 -43.53
CA THR A 275 -4.77 -39.83 -42.18
C THR A 275 -5.85 -39.29 -41.25
N ALA A 276 -6.15 -37.99 -41.34
CA ALA A 276 -7.17 -37.35 -40.52
C ALA A 276 -8.60 -37.85 -40.83
N ILE A 277 -8.92 -38.17 -42.09
CA ILE A 277 -10.24 -38.70 -42.49
C ILE A 277 -10.47 -40.11 -41.90
N LYS A 278 -9.42 -40.94 -41.83
CA LYS A 278 -9.46 -42.27 -41.19
C LYS A 278 -9.59 -42.19 -39.66
N GLY A 279 -9.66 -40.99 -39.08
CA GLY A 279 -9.71 -40.78 -37.63
C GLY A 279 -8.36 -40.97 -36.94
N GLN A 280 -7.28 -41.17 -37.69
CA GLN A 280 -5.93 -41.18 -37.14
C GLN A 280 -5.49 -39.73 -36.89
N THR A 281 -5.84 -39.21 -35.72
CA THR A 281 -5.46 -37.86 -35.26
C THR A 281 -4.01 -37.76 -34.78
N TYR A 282 -3.27 -38.87 -34.82
CA TYR A 282 -1.92 -39.00 -34.29
C TYR A 282 -0.89 -38.93 -35.42
N THR A 283 -0.64 -37.75 -35.96
CA THR A 283 0.64 -37.51 -36.67
C THR A 283 1.71 -37.19 -35.64
N LYS A 284 2.98 -37.47 -35.96
CA LYS A 284 4.12 -37.25 -35.07
C LYS A 284 4.16 -35.79 -34.60
N GLU A 285 3.89 -34.86 -35.50
CA GLU A 285 3.89 -33.41 -35.26
C GLU A 285 2.79 -32.99 -34.28
N ILE A 286 1.57 -33.52 -34.42
CA ILE A 286 0.44 -33.23 -33.51
C ILE A 286 0.73 -33.76 -32.11
N VAL A 287 1.30 -34.97 -32.02
CA VAL A 287 1.67 -35.58 -30.74
C VAL A 287 2.78 -34.77 -30.07
N THR A 288 3.80 -34.35 -30.81
CA THR A 288 4.89 -33.49 -30.31
C THR A 288 4.37 -32.14 -29.82
N VAL A 289 3.54 -31.44 -30.60
CA VAL A 289 2.92 -30.18 -30.19
C VAL A 289 2.05 -30.37 -28.94
N GLY A 290 1.27 -31.45 -28.88
CA GLY A 290 0.46 -31.81 -27.72
C GLY A 290 1.30 -32.03 -26.46
N TYR A 291 2.45 -32.70 -26.55
CA TYR A 291 3.37 -32.87 -25.43
C TYR A 291 4.04 -31.55 -25.02
N ILE A 292 4.45 -30.71 -25.97
CA ILE A 292 5.00 -29.37 -25.67
C ILE A 292 3.99 -28.52 -24.90
N LEU A 293 2.72 -28.48 -25.34
CA LEU A 293 1.66 -27.74 -24.66
C LEU A 293 1.38 -28.29 -23.26
N LYS A 294 1.42 -29.63 -23.08
CA LYS A 294 1.27 -30.25 -21.76
C LYS A 294 2.44 -29.92 -20.83
N ILE A 295 3.68 -29.95 -21.32
CA ILE A 295 4.87 -29.56 -20.55
C ILE A 295 4.74 -28.10 -20.11
N PHE A 296 4.33 -27.21 -21.03
CA PHE A 296 4.11 -25.81 -20.71
C PHE A 296 3.00 -25.62 -19.66
N LEU A 297 1.90 -26.37 -19.77
CA LEU A 297 0.83 -26.36 -18.78
C LEU A 297 1.32 -26.83 -17.41
N VAL A 298 2.05 -27.94 -17.34
CA VAL A 298 2.62 -28.44 -16.08
C VAL A 298 3.60 -27.42 -15.49
N ALA A 299 4.44 -26.79 -16.31
CA ALA A 299 5.35 -25.75 -15.85
C ALA A 299 4.59 -24.54 -15.28
N LEU A 300 3.54 -24.06 -15.97
CA LEU A 300 2.70 -22.96 -15.49
C LEU A 300 2.00 -23.31 -14.16
N VAL A 301 1.42 -24.51 -14.06
CA VAL A 301 0.77 -24.98 -12.83
C VAL A 301 1.79 -25.10 -11.69
N THR A 302 2.96 -25.65 -11.97
CA THR A 302 4.03 -25.83 -10.98
C THR A 302 4.54 -24.49 -10.45
N ILE A 303 4.78 -23.52 -11.33
CA ILE A 303 5.17 -22.14 -10.94
C ILE A 303 4.11 -21.52 -10.04
N ASN A 304 2.83 -21.67 -10.39
CA ASN A 304 1.72 -21.15 -9.59
C ASN A 304 1.62 -21.85 -8.22
N ILE A 305 1.81 -23.16 -8.15
CA ILE A 305 1.81 -23.91 -6.87
C ILE A 305 2.96 -23.45 -5.97
N PHE A 306 4.19 -23.33 -6.50
CA PHE A 306 5.32 -22.84 -5.70
C PHE A 306 5.11 -21.39 -5.24
N ALA A 307 4.58 -20.53 -6.11
CA ALA A 307 4.22 -19.16 -5.76
C ALA A 307 3.16 -19.13 -4.65
N PHE A 308 2.14 -20.00 -4.75
CA PHE A 308 1.09 -20.14 -3.75
C PHE A 308 1.64 -20.65 -2.41
N GLN A 309 2.44 -21.72 -2.41
CA GLN A 309 3.04 -22.28 -1.20
C GLN A 309 3.92 -21.26 -0.47
N LYS A 310 4.75 -20.51 -1.21
CA LYS A 310 5.57 -19.42 -0.62
C LYS A 310 4.68 -18.37 0.06
N ARG A 311 3.57 -17.98 -0.57
CA ARG A 311 2.61 -17.02 0.00
C ARG A 311 1.90 -17.56 1.24
N VAL A 312 1.52 -18.84 1.25
CA VAL A 312 0.90 -19.50 2.42
C VAL A 312 1.89 -19.58 3.59
N THR A 313 3.15 -19.92 3.34
CA THR A 313 4.18 -19.95 4.40
C THR A 313 4.40 -18.56 4.99
N ASN A 314 4.49 -17.53 4.14
CA ASN A 314 4.56 -16.14 4.60
C ASN A 314 3.31 -15.78 5.42
N TYR A 315 2.12 -16.19 4.99
CA TYR A 315 0.88 -15.97 5.72
C TYR A 315 0.89 -16.57 7.13
N ILE A 316 1.39 -17.80 7.29
CA ILE A 316 1.49 -18.44 8.60
C ILE A 316 2.46 -17.67 9.50
N GLN A 317 3.62 -17.27 8.98
CA GLN A 317 4.61 -16.50 9.73
C GLN A 317 4.08 -15.12 10.15
N ASP A 318 3.39 -14.43 9.24
CA ASP A 318 2.79 -13.13 9.48
C ASP A 318 1.71 -13.22 10.57
N LYS A 319 0.90 -14.28 10.58
CA LYS A 319 -0.10 -14.53 11.61
C LYS A 319 0.53 -14.71 13.01
N GLU A 320 1.67 -15.40 13.11
CA GLU A 320 2.41 -15.52 14.37
C GLU A 320 2.90 -14.15 14.86
N ILE A 321 3.45 -13.33 13.98
CA ILE A 321 3.91 -11.98 14.33
C ILE A 321 2.72 -11.10 14.75
N MET A 322 1.57 -11.19 14.06
CA MET A 322 0.35 -10.48 14.45
C MET A 322 -0.10 -10.83 15.87
N LYS A 323 0.01 -12.10 16.29
CA LYS A 323 -0.28 -12.48 17.69
C LYS A 323 0.67 -11.79 18.65
N MET A 324 1.96 -11.65 18.31
CA MET A 324 2.93 -10.94 19.14
C MET A 324 2.52 -9.48 19.34
N TRP A 325 2.13 -8.78 18.29
CA TRP A 325 1.64 -7.39 18.41
C TRP A 325 0.48 -7.25 19.42
N ILE A 326 -0.46 -8.21 19.44
CA ILE A 326 -1.58 -8.21 20.38
C ILE A 326 -1.09 -8.46 21.81
N ASN A 327 -0.25 -9.49 22.01
CA ASN A 327 0.22 -9.91 23.32
C ASN A 327 1.16 -8.88 23.98
N HIS A 328 1.88 -8.10 23.18
CA HIS A 328 2.90 -7.16 23.64
C HIS A 328 2.36 -5.73 23.82
N HIS A 329 1.06 -5.55 24.08
CA HIS A 329 0.47 -4.25 24.43
C HIS A 329 0.74 -3.14 23.40
N SER A 330 0.71 -3.49 22.11
CA SER A 330 0.87 -2.49 21.05
C SER A 330 -0.28 -1.48 21.07
N GLY A 331 0.07 -0.21 20.87
CA GLY A 331 -0.84 0.92 21.04
C GLY A 331 -0.96 1.77 19.77
N TYR A 332 -1.08 3.08 19.96
CA TYR A 332 -1.25 4.07 18.92
C TYR A 332 0.09 4.66 18.49
N VAL A 333 0.25 4.84 17.19
CA VAL A 333 1.38 5.52 16.57
C VAL A 333 0.93 6.86 16.02
N VAL A 334 1.72 7.91 16.24
CA VAL A 334 1.49 9.26 15.70
C VAL A 334 2.27 9.44 14.41
N GLN A 335 1.63 10.03 13.40
CA GLN A 335 2.25 10.37 12.12
C GLN A 335 2.31 11.90 11.97
N TYR A 336 3.52 12.44 11.82
CA TYR A 336 3.73 13.85 11.57
C TYR A 336 3.48 14.19 10.09
N SER A 337 2.90 15.37 9.84
CA SER A 337 2.87 15.99 8.52
C SER A 337 4.25 16.56 8.17
N ALA A 338 4.53 16.76 6.88
CA ALA A 338 5.75 17.42 6.44
C ALA A 338 5.91 18.80 7.14
N ILE A 339 7.10 18.98 7.73
CA ILE A 339 7.54 20.24 8.32
C ILE A 339 8.56 20.84 7.35
N ASP A 340 8.50 22.15 7.12
CA ASP A 340 9.46 22.84 6.25
C ASP A 340 10.83 22.87 6.93
N ASP A 341 11.80 22.18 6.34
CA ASP A 341 13.20 22.10 6.77
C ASP A 341 13.92 23.45 6.63
N LYS A 342 13.35 24.39 5.87
CA LYS A 342 13.88 25.76 5.69
C LYS A 342 13.56 26.69 6.86
N ILE A 343 12.78 26.25 7.86
CA ILE A 343 12.48 27.03 9.07
C ILE A 343 12.94 26.26 10.31
N PRO A 344 14.26 26.27 10.65
CA PRO A 344 14.82 25.46 11.75
C PRO A 344 14.20 25.74 13.13
N SER A 345 13.63 26.93 13.33
CA SER A 345 12.95 27.30 14.58
C SER A 345 11.61 26.60 14.78
N GLU A 346 10.93 26.22 13.69
CA GLU A 346 9.66 25.48 13.75
C GLU A 346 9.90 24.01 14.10
N GLU A 347 10.89 23.37 13.44
CA GLU A 347 11.27 21.98 13.71
C GLU A 347 11.67 21.78 15.17
N LYS A 348 12.60 22.61 15.68
CA LYS A 348 13.09 22.52 17.07
C LYS A 348 11.98 22.68 18.11
N LYS A 349 10.95 23.47 17.80
CA LYS A 349 9.76 23.64 18.64
C LYS A 349 8.89 22.38 18.65
N VAL A 350 8.71 21.73 17.51
CA VAL A 350 7.97 20.45 17.42
C VAL A 350 8.74 19.33 18.12
N GLU A 351 10.06 19.29 18.00
CA GLU A 351 10.91 18.32 18.71
C GLU A 351 10.71 18.41 20.23
N GLN A 352 10.83 19.62 20.81
CA GLN A 352 10.65 19.83 22.24
C GLN A 352 9.24 19.46 22.71
N ARG A 353 8.22 19.78 21.92
CA ARG A 353 6.83 19.40 22.22
C ARG A 353 6.61 17.89 22.12
N THR A 354 7.30 17.22 21.19
CA THR A 354 7.26 15.76 21.07
C THR A 354 7.82 15.10 22.31
N GLN A 355 8.98 15.56 22.80
CA GLN A 355 9.54 15.04 24.04
C GLN A 355 8.60 15.26 25.23
N ARG A 356 7.96 16.44 25.34
CA ARG A 356 6.93 16.70 26.37
C ARG A 356 5.72 15.79 26.23
N LEU A 357 5.31 15.45 25.01
CA LEU A 357 4.21 14.51 24.75
C LEU A 357 4.53 13.12 25.30
N LEU A 358 5.76 12.63 25.07
CA LEU A 358 6.23 11.36 25.63
C LEU A 358 6.19 11.39 27.17
N ASN A 359 6.78 12.42 27.77
CA ASN A 359 6.90 12.52 29.22
C ASN A 359 5.55 12.67 29.93
N LYS A 360 4.56 13.29 29.27
CA LYS A 360 3.21 13.47 29.82
C LYS A 360 2.32 12.24 29.66
N SER A 361 2.61 11.38 28.69
CA SER A 361 1.74 10.25 28.37
C SER A 361 2.14 9.01 29.18
N LYS A 362 1.16 8.28 29.73
CA LYS A 362 1.42 7.07 30.52
C LYS A 362 1.68 5.85 29.65
N ASP A 363 2.48 4.92 30.19
CA ASP A 363 2.82 3.62 29.57
C ASP A 363 3.30 3.69 28.11
N VAL A 364 3.95 4.80 27.71
CA VAL A 364 4.53 4.94 26.36
C VAL A 364 5.63 3.91 26.16
N ILE A 365 5.64 3.21 25.04
CA ILE A 365 6.70 2.26 24.66
C ILE A 365 7.58 2.93 23.62
N VAL A 366 8.89 2.98 23.87
CA VAL A 366 9.89 3.41 22.87
C VAL A 366 10.62 2.17 22.38
N SER A 367 10.70 2.00 21.06
CA SER A 367 11.44 0.91 20.42
C SER A 367 12.11 1.38 19.12
N SER A 368 13.06 2.30 19.22
CA SER A 368 13.78 2.81 18.06
C SER A 368 14.77 1.77 17.55
N ASN A 369 14.73 1.46 16.26
CA ASN A 369 15.58 0.47 15.62
C ASN A 369 15.67 0.70 14.11
N ASN A 370 16.44 -0.10 13.39
CA ASN A 370 16.61 0.05 11.94
C ASN A 370 16.17 -1.19 11.15
N GLN A 371 15.33 -2.05 11.73
CA GLN A 371 15.01 -3.35 11.13
C GLN A 371 14.37 -3.23 9.74
N GLN A 372 13.65 -2.14 9.45
CA GLN A 372 13.12 -1.82 8.12
C GLN A 372 14.20 -1.79 7.02
N TYR A 373 15.46 -1.51 7.37
CA TYR A 373 16.58 -1.46 6.43
C TYR A 373 17.42 -2.75 6.41
N ASN A 374 16.97 -3.80 7.09
CA ASN A 374 17.64 -5.10 7.18
C ASN A 374 19.14 -5.00 7.54
N PRO A 375 19.49 -4.43 8.71
CA PRO A 375 20.88 -4.27 9.11
C PRO A 375 21.57 -5.63 9.25
N LYS A 376 22.87 -5.67 8.98
CA LYS A 376 23.67 -6.89 9.20
C LYS A 376 23.60 -7.29 10.67
N SER A 377 23.45 -8.58 10.94
CA SER A 377 23.21 -9.08 12.30
C SER A 377 24.32 -8.73 13.29
N TRP A 378 25.55 -8.56 12.80
CA TRP A 378 26.74 -8.19 13.58
C TRP A 378 27.02 -6.68 13.62
N ASP A 379 26.24 -5.84 12.93
CA ASP A 379 26.44 -4.39 12.95
C ASP A 379 26.12 -3.82 14.35
N THR A 380 27.09 -3.12 14.93
CA THR A 380 27.03 -2.54 16.28
C THR A 380 26.59 -1.08 16.27
N SER A 381 26.43 -0.45 15.10
CA SER A 381 26.13 0.96 15.00
C SER A 381 24.78 1.32 15.66
N PRO A 382 24.73 2.22 16.66
CA PRO A 382 23.48 2.66 17.26
C PRO A 382 22.55 3.41 16.30
N THR A 383 23.09 3.98 15.20
CA THR A 383 22.30 4.79 14.26
C THR A 383 21.64 3.95 13.19
N ASN A 384 22.34 2.93 12.66
CA ASN A 384 21.90 2.17 11.47
C ASN A 384 22.01 0.64 11.65
N GLY A 385 22.68 0.15 12.69
CA GLY A 385 23.00 -1.26 12.88
C GLY A 385 21.89 -2.08 13.54
N ASN A 386 22.21 -3.32 13.92
CA ASN A 386 21.32 -4.24 14.63
C ASN A 386 21.30 -3.90 16.14
N VAL A 387 20.84 -2.68 16.43
CA VAL A 387 20.75 -2.08 17.75
C VAL A 387 19.34 -1.52 17.95
N MET A 388 18.79 -1.74 19.13
CA MET A 388 17.50 -1.19 19.55
C MET A 388 17.70 -0.25 20.72
N ILE A 389 17.08 0.92 20.67
CA ILE A 389 17.02 1.87 21.78
C ILE A 389 15.59 1.84 22.31
N VAL A 390 15.44 1.43 23.56
CA VAL A 390 14.14 1.16 24.18
C VAL A 390 14.01 1.87 25.52
N ASN A 391 12.79 2.05 26.01
CA ASN A 391 12.56 2.55 27.36
C ASN A 391 12.18 1.41 28.34
N LYS A 392 12.01 1.74 29.62
CA LYS A 392 11.61 0.77 30.66
C LYS A 392 10.28 0.05 30.35
N ASN A 393 9.33 0.73 29.74
CA ASN A 393 8.01 0.17 29.45
C ASN A 393 8.10 -0.93 28.38
N TYR A 394 9.00 -0.81 27.41
CA TYR A 394 9.28 -1.90 26.48
C TYR A 394 9.66 -3.21 27.22
N LEU A 395 10.52 -3.14 28.24
CA LEU A 395 10.93 -4.33 28.98
C LEU A 395 9.79 -4.95 29.80
N LYS A 396 8.90 -4.11 30.35
CA LYS A 396 7.69 -4.54 31.07
C LYS A 396 6.81 -5.45 30.22
N TYR A 397 6.64 -5.14 28.92
CA TYR A 397 5.72 -5.86 28.03
C TYR A 397 6.37 -6.97 27.20
N ASN A 398 7.70 -6.96 27.01
CA ASN A 398 8.40 -7.98 26.20
C ASN A 398 9.07 -9.10 27.01
N HIS A 399 9.06 -9.02 28.35
CA HIS A 399 9.52 -10.06 29.28
C HIS A 399 10.85 -10.73 28.87
N LEU A 400 11.84 -9.93 28.48
CA LEU A 400 13.16 -10.44 28.08
C LEU A 400 13.80 -11.20 29.24
N LYS A 401 14.46 -12.32 28.96
CA LYS A 401 15.08 -13.17 29.99
C LYS A 401 16.60 -13.21 29.87
N THR A 402 17.30 -13.16 31.00
CA THR A 402 18.76 -13.39 31.09
C THR A 402 19.13 -14.82 30.67
N ILE A 403 20.44 -15.11 30.59
CA ILE A 403 20.94 -16.50 30.42
C ILE A 403 20.38 -17.42 31.53
N THR A 404 20.21 -16.89 32.74
CA THR A 404 19.66 -17.59 33.91
C THR A 404 18.12 -17.59 33.97
N GLN A 405 17.43 -17.32 32.85
CA GLN A 405 15.96 -17.30 32.72
C GLN A 405 15.21 -16.28 33.60
N LYS A 406 15.92 -15.34 34.25
CA LYS A 406 15.30 -14.26 35.04
C LYS A 406 14.79 -13.15 34.12
N VAL A 407 13.58 -12.64 34.37
CA VAL A 407 12.99 -11.53 33.60
C VAL A 407 13.76 -10.23 33.86
N ILE A 408 14.16 -9.57 32.79
CA ILE A 408 14.91 -8.31 32.76
C ILE A 408 13.88 -7.17 32.78
N GLY A 409 13.77 -6.46 33.92
CA GLY A 409 12.88 -5.30 34.02
C GLY A 409 12.67 -4.78 35.45
N SER A 410 12.65 -5.66 36.45
CA SER A 410 12.35 -5.29 37.85
C SER A 410 13.53 -4.69 38.62
N ASN A 411 14.77 -4.94 38.22
CA ASN A 411 15.99 -4.59 38.98
C ASN A 411 16.95 -3.65 38.22
N LEU A 412 16.46 -2.88 37.25
CA LEU A 412 17.30 -1.98 36.46
C LEU A 412 17.55 -0.67 37.19
N ASN A 413 18.82 -0.26 37.26
CA ASN A 413 19.18 1.02 37.83
C ASN A 413 18.82 2.13 36.83
N LEU A 414 18.02 3.09 37.28
CA LEU A 414 17.52 4.20 36.46
C LEU A 414 18.59 5.27 36.19
N ASN A 415 19.65 5.32 37.00
CA ASN A 415 20.72 6.33 36.89
C ASN A 415 21.85 5.90 35.94
N VAL A 416 21.71 4.75 35.26
CA VAL A 416 22.71 4.21 34.32
C VAL A 416 22.03 3.78 33.02
N ILE A 417 22.77 3.79 31.93
CA ILE A 417 22.31 3.20 30.67
C ILE A 417 22.58 1.70 30.74
N ASN A 418 21.51 0.92 30.77
CA ASN A 418 21.61 -0.54 30.79
C ASN A 418 21.66 -1.05 29.35
N ILE A 419 22.62 -1.91 29.04
CA ILE A 419 22.87 -2.46 27.71
C ILE A 419 22.70 -3.97 27.79
N LEU A 420 21.72 -4.51 27.07
CA LEU A 420 21.49 -5.94 26.95
C LEU A 420 22.19 -6.45 25.68
N ILE A 421 23.18 -7.30 25.84
CA ILE A 421 23.94 -7.89 24.73
C ILE A 421 23.63 -9.40 24.64
N PRO A 422 23.34 -9.97 23.46
CA PRO A 422 23.14 -11.40 23.37
C PRO A 422 24.46 -12.14 23.56
N ASN A 423 24.41 -13.34 24.13
CA ASN A 423 25.62 -14.13 24.42
C ASN A 423 26.48 -14.41 23.17
N ASN A 424 25.86 -14.54 21.99
CA ASN A 424 26.53 -14.77 20.72
C ASN A 424 27.15 -13.51 20.08
N ARG A 425 27.05 -12.34 20.75
CA ARG A 425 27.68 -11.08 20.33
C ARG A 425 28.53 -10.45 21.44
N ILE A 426 28.89 -11.23 22.46
CA ILE A 426 29.58 -10.68 23.65
C ILE A 426 30.98 -10.14 23.35
N ASP A 427 31.62 -10.70 22.32
CA ASP A 427 32.88 -10.26 21.71
C ASP A 427 32.80 -8.81 21.20
N GLN A 428 31.62 -8.37 20.75
CA GLN A 428 31.39 -7.04 20.21
C GLN A 428 31.26 -5.94 21.27
N LYS A 429 31.25 -6.31 22.57
CA LYS A 429 31.04 -5.39 23.69
C LYS A 429 31.96 -4.16 23.66
N SER A 430 33.24 -4.35 23.35
CA SER A 430 34.23 -3.25 23.34
C SER A 430 34.00 -2.27 22.20
N ALA A 431 33.77 -2.79 20.98
CA ALA A 431 33.46 -1.99 19.80
C ALA A 431 32.16 -1.20 20.00
N PHE A 432 31.09 -1.89 20.41
CA PHE A 432 29.80 -1.26 20.68
C PHE A 432 29.89 -0.14 21.72
N LYS A 433 30.67 -0.34 22.79
CA LYS A 433 30.86 0.68 23.82
C LYS A 433 31.41 1.99 23.24
N LYS A 434 32.39 1.93 22.33
CA LYS A 434 32.98 3.11 21.69
C LYS A 434 31.96 3.83 20.81
N GLU A 435 31.21 3.09 20.01
CA GLU A 435 30.17 3.64 19.12
C GLU A 435 29.02 4.27 19.90
N LEU A 436 28.55 3.62 20.97
CA LEU A 436 27.50 4.14 21.82
C LEU A 436 27.91 5.44 22.52
N VAL A 437 29.14 5.53 23.01
CA VAL A 437 29.68 6.76 23.62
C VAL A 437 29.72 7.90 22.60
N SER A 438 30.18 7.63 21.38
CA SER A 438 30.18 8.62 20.29
C SER A 438 28.76 9.09 19.97
N PHE A 439 27.82 8.15 19.86
CA PHE A 439 26.41 8.45 19.61
C PHE A 439 25.79 9.33 20.71
N ILE A 440 25.99 9.00 21.99
CA ILE A 440 25.48 9.80 23.11
C ILE A 440 26.09 11.21 23.11
N ASN A 441 27.39 11.34 22.85
CA ASN A 441 28.06 12.64 22.73
C ASN A 441 27.46 13.49 21.61
N PHE A 442 27.20 12.87 20.45
CA PHE A 442 26.51 13.54 19.34
C PHE A 442 25.11 14.00 19.76
N GLN A 443 24.32 13.13 20.40
CA GLN A 443 22.98 13.47 20.89
C GLN A 443 23.00 14.63 21.89
N HIS A 444 23.96 14.64 22.82
CA HIS A 444 24.13 15.75 23.75
C HIS A 444 24.54 17.05 23.06
N SER A 445 25.31 17.00 21.98
CA SER A 445 25.70 18.21 21.23
C SER A 445 24.52 18.90 20.55
N LEU A 446 23.44 18.15 20.26
CA LEU A 446 22.18 18.67 19.72
C LEU A 446 21.32 19.36 20.80
N ILE A 447 21.53 19.04 22.08
CA ILE A 447 20.87 19.70 23.21
C ILE A 447 21.60 21.02 23.48
N SER A 448 20.88 22.14 23.41
CA SER A 448 21.45 23.49 23.45
C SER A 448 22.53 23.69 24.54
N ARG A 449 23.69 24.21 24.11
CA ARG A 449 25.02 24.50 24.72
C ARG A 449 25.18 24.88 26.22
N LYS A 450 24.19 24.77 27.11
CA LYS A 450 24.30 25.28 28.50
C LYS A 450 24.27 24.25 29.63
N LYS A 451 24.17 22.94 29.37
CA LYS A 451 24.31 21.92 30.41
C LYS A 451 25.33 20.88 29.99
N HIS A 452 26.48 20.85 30.66
CA HIS A 452 27.37 19.69 30.63
C HIS A 452 26.60 18.51 31.24
N VAL A 453 25.97 17.70 30.40
CA VAL A 453 25.35 16.45 30.83
C VAL A 453 26.49 15.46 31.07
N LYS A 454 26.75 15.12 32.34
CA LYS A 454 27.75 14.12 32.72
C LYS A 454 27.40 12.80 32.05
N MET A 455 28.38 12.17 31.40
CA MET A 455 28.19 10.88 30.74
C MET A 455 27.65 9.85 31.75
N PRO A 456 26.49 9.21 31.48
CA PRO A 456 25.95 8.19 32.37
C PRO A 456 26.86 6.95 32.38
N LYS A 457 26.89 6.24 33.51
CA LYS A 457 27.61 4.96 33.60
C LYS A 457 26.91 3.94 32.71
N LEU A 458 27.68 3.07 32.05
CA LEU A 458 27.17 2.00 31.19
C LEU A 458 27.22 0.66 31.95
N LYS A 459 26.09 -0.06 32.01
CA LYS A 459 26.00 -1.39 32.63
C LYS A 459 25.61 -2.42 31.58
N PHE A 460 26.47 -3.42 31.36
CA PHE A 460 26.21 -4.51 30.40
C PHE A 460 25.57 -5.70 31.11
N ILE A 461 24.53 -6.26 30.51
CA ILE A 461 23.82 -7.46 30.96
C ILE A 461 23.71 -8.42 29.77
N THR A 462 24.07 -9.68 29.97
CA THR A 462 24.00 -10.67 28.88
C THR A 462 22.65 -11.40 28.90
N TYR A 463 22.01 -11.53 27.75
CA TYR A 463 20.80 -12.33 27.57
C TYR A 463 21.04 -13.52 26.61
N SER A 464 20.17 -14.53 26.63
CA SER A 464 20.37 -15.71 25.76
C SER A 464 20.21 -15.31 24.29
N GLY A 465 21.18 -15.67 23.46
CA GLY A 465 21.15 -15.43 22.02
C GLY A 465 20.19 -16.37 21.27
N ASN A 466 20.22 -16.24 19.95
CA ASN A 466 19.30 -16.86 18.98
C ASN A 466 17.83 -16.55 19.23
N LYS A 467 17.54 -15.35 19.74
CA LYS A 467 16.18 -14.89 20.00
C LYS A 467 15.69 -13.95 18.92
N LYS A 468 14.47 -14.22 18.48
CA LYS A 468 13.60 -13.29 17.75
C LYS A 468 12.95 -12.37 18.79
N ILE A 469 13.26 -11.08 18.72
CA ILE A 469 12.79 -10.07 19.66
C ILE A 469 11.83 -9.14 18.92
N PHE A 470 10.67 -8.92 19.51
CA PHE A 470 9.63 -8.07 18.95
C PHE A 470 9.98 -6.59 19.13
N ASN A 471 10.00 -5.82 18.06
CA ASN A 471 10.57 -4.46 18.03
C ASN A 471 9.57 -3.34 17.68
N TYR A 472 8.29 -3.67 17.53
CA TYR A 472 7.22 -2.70 17.21
C TYR A 472 7.45 -1.86 15.94
N THR A 473 8.35 -2.29 15.03
CA THR A 473 8.52 -1.68 13.71
C THR A 473 7.60 -2.35 12.73
N ILE A 474 6.88 -1.56 11.95
CA ILE A 474 6.18 -2.06 10.76
C ILE A 474 6.83 -1.34 9.59
N GLY A 475 7.81 -1.99 8.97
CA GLY A 475 8.47 -1.50 7.77
C GLY A 475 7.62 -1.75 6.54
N SER A 476 8.24 -2.23 5.46
CA SER A 476 7.51 -2.70 4.28
C SER A 476 6.83 -4.04 4.53
N GLU A 477 7.40 -4.86 5.42
CA GLU A 477 6.91 -6.19 5.74
C GLU A 477 6.66 -6.33 7.26
N ILE A 478 5.72 -7.18 7.65
CA ILE A 478 5.44 -7.43 9.08
C ILE A 478 6.59 -8.18 9.76
N LYS A 479 7.42 -8.92 9.01
CA LYS A 479 8.66 -9.53 9.53
C LYS A 479 9.63 -8.49 10.10
N ASP A 480 9.55 -7.24 9.65
CA ASP A 480 10.40 -6.14 10.15
C ASP A 480 10.08 -5.82 11.62
N SER A 481 8.95 -6.31 12.14
CA SER A 481 8.59 -6.26 13.56
C SER A 481 9.45 -7.15 14.46
N ILE A 482 10.38 -7.92 13.87
CA ILE A 482 11.23 -8.88 14.56
C ILE A 482 12.70 -8.54 14.31
N SER A 483 13.44 -8.29 15.38
CA SER A 483 14.90 -8.20 15.37
C SER A 483 15.52 -9.50 15.84
N VAL A 484 16.55 -9.97 15.14
CA VAL A 484 17.28 -11.20 15.49
C VAL A 484 18.56 -10.81 16.21
N ASN A 485 18.69 -11.20 17.49
CA ASN A 485 19.85 -10.91 18.34
C ASN A 485 20.30 -9.43 18.37
N PRO A 486 19.39 -8.45 18.55
CA PRO A 486 19.77 -7.06 18.66
C PRO A 486 20.55 -6.77 19.95
N ILE A 487 21.44 -5.78 19.91
CA ILE A 487 21.93 -5.13 21.14
C ILE A 487 20.86 -4.15 21.59
N ILE A 488 20.40 -4.23 22.84
CA ILE A 488 19.32 -3.38 23.35
C ILE A 488 19.89 -2.36 24.34
N VAL A 489 19.73 -1.09 24.05
CA VAL A 489 20.08 0.03 24.92
C VAL A 489 18.80 0.51 25.61
N VAL A 490 18.77 0.44 26.94
CA VAL A 490 17.66 0.94 27.74
C VAL A 490 17.95 2.39 28.08
N ASP A 491 17.27 3.28 27.37
CA ASP A 491 17.34 4.73 27.57
C ASP A 491 16.36 5.17 28.67
N ASN A 492 16.83 6.09 29.52
CA ASN A 492 16.08 6.73 30.60
C ASN A 492 16.12 8.25 30.40
N ASP A 493 15.66 8.72 29.25
CA ASP A 493 15.57 10.14 28.88
C ASP A 493 16.93 10.86 28.71
N PHE A 494 17.98 10.14 28.28
CA PHE A 494 19.31 10.73 28.03
C PHE A 494 19.47 11.30 26.61
N LEU A 495 18.54 11.00 25.69
CA LEU A 495 18.66 11.36 24.29
C LEU A 495 18.02 12.71 23.96
N SER A 496 18.39 13.27 22.81
CA SER A 496 17.93 14.60 22.41
C SER A 496 16.44 14.62 22.02
N PRO A 497 15.76 15.78 22.09
CA PRO A 497 14.40 15.92 21.57
C PRO A 497 14.23 15.50 20.10
N ASN A 498 15.27 15.78 19.28
CA ASN A 498 15.30 15.39 17.86
C ASN A 498 15.23 13.87 17.69
N PHE A 499 15.90 13.09 18.54
CA PHE A 499 15.83 11.63 18.50
C PHE A 499 14.39 11.12 18.69
N TYR A 500 13.69 11.61 19.71
CA TYR A 500 12.30 11.19 19.96
C TYR A 500 11.37 11.66 18.85
N PHE A 501 11.58 12.86 18.32
CA PHE A 501 10.82 13.34 17.16
C PHE A 501 11.00 12.44 15.93
N ALA A 502 12.23 12.05 15.62
CA ALA A 502 12.52 11.12 14.54
C ALA A 502 11.90 9.73 14.80
N ALA A 503 11.98 9.22 16.04
CA ALA A 503 11.40 7.93 16.41
C ALA A 503 9.86 7.93 16.33
N VAL A 504 9.19 9.00 16.78
CA VAL A 504 7.72 9.14 16.62
C VAL A 504 7.38 9.21 15.14
N SER A 505 8.10 10.01 14.34
CA SER A 505 7.83 10.16 12.91
C SER A 505 7.98 8.85 12.12
N ARG A 506 8.90 7.98 12.54
CA ARG A 506 9.07 6.62 11.99
C ARG A 506 8.10 5.59 12.56
N GLY A 507 7.29 5.98 13.54
CA GLY A 507 6.30 5.12 14.18
C GLY A 507 6.88 4.09 15.15
N MET A 508 8.04 4.36 15.73
CA MET A 508 8.76 3.50 16.67
C MET A 508 8.35 3.73 18.13
N ILE A 509 7.34 4.57 18.36
CA ILE A 509 6.83 4.91 19.68
C ILE A 509 5.34 4.58 19.72
N GLN A 510 4.94 3.81 20.73
CA GLN A 510 3.56 3.38 20.96
C GLN A 510 2.97 4.12 22.16
N PHE A 511 1.82 4.74 21.96
CA PHE A 511 1.03 5.39 23.00
C PHE A 511 -0.15 4.49 23.39
N SER A 512 -0.39 4.27 24.66
CA SER A 512 -1.34 3.23 25.09
C SER A 512 -2.81 3.65 25.03
N ASN A 513 -3.11 4.95 25.18
CA ASN A 513 -4.47 5.48 25.29
C ASN A 513 -4.74 6.60 24.27
N LEU A 514 -5.74 6.41 23.39
CA LEU A 514 -6.08 7.38 22.34
C LEU A 514 -6.62 8.70 22.90
N HIS A 515 -7.53 8.66 23.87
CA HIS A 515 -8.13 9.87 24.42
C HIS A 515 -7.11 10.73 25.17
N GLU A 516 -6.22 10.08 25.93
CA GLU A 516 -5.11 10.76 26.59
C GLU A 516 -4.15 11.36 25.56
N LEU A 517 -3.81 10.61 24.51
CA LEU A 517 -2.95 11.06 23.42
C LEU A 517 -3.54 12.28 22.69
N GLU A 518 -4.81 12.22 22.28
CA GLU A 518 -5.50 13.33 21.59
C GLU A 518 -5.57 14.59 22.47
N ARG A 519 -5.86 14.42 23.77
CA ARG A 519 -5.86 15.53 24.74
C ARG A 519 -4.47 16.15 24.87
N ASN A 520 -3.44 15.34 25.08
CA ASN A 520 -2.06 15.81 25.24
C ASN A 520 -1.54 16.50 23.96
N ILE A 521 -1.89 15.97 22.77
CA ILE A 521 -1.59 16.59 21.47
C ILE A 521 -2.22 17.98 21.36
N SER A 522 -3.49 18.12 21.77
CA SER A 522 -4.21 19.39 21.73
C SER A 522 -3.58 20.42 22.66
N GLU A 523 -3.35 20.05 23.92
CA GLU A 523 -2.75 20.92 24.94
C GLU A 523 -1.34 21.38 24.57
N LEU A 524 -0.53 20.49 23.96
CA LEU A 524 0.82 20.80 23.48
C LEU A 524 0.82 21.56 22.14
N LYS A 525 -0.35 21.85 21.57
CA LYS A 525 -0.52 22.51 20.28
C LYS A 525 0.22 21.79 19.15
N LEU A 526 0.13 20.45 19.13
CA LEU A 526 0.70 19.57 18.11
C LEU A 526 -0.31 19.20 17.01
N THR A 527 -1.59 19.50 17.17
CA THR A 527 -2.68 19.09 16.27
C THR A 527 -2.44 19.43 14.79
N SER A 528 -1.87 20.60 14.49
CA SER A 528 -1.58 21.02 13.11
C SER A 528 -0.44 20.24 12.45
N TYR A 529 0.42 19.61 13.25
CA TYR A 529 1.59 18.86 12.78
C TYR A 529 1.30 17.37 12.66
N ILE A 530 0.14 16.89 13.09
CA ILE A 530 -0.19 15.47 13.10
C ILE A 530 -1.14 15.17 11.95
N TYR A 531 -0.68 14.34 11.02
CA TYR A 531 -1.44 13.86 9.87
C TYR A 531 -2.37 12.69 10.25
N GLY A 532 -1.95 11.84 11.18
CA GLY A 532 -2.71 10.65 11.55
C GLY A 532 -2.32 10.06 12.90
N ILE A 533 -3.26 9.33 13.49
CA ILE A 533 -3.03 8.47 14.65
C ILE A 533 -3.55 7.10 14.27
N THR A 534 -2.67 6.09 14.31
CA THR A 534 -2.99 4.74 13.85
C THR A 534 -2.76 3.76 14.98
N ASP A 535 -3.80 3.00 15.36
CA ASP A 535 -3.65 1.84 16.21
C ASP A 535 -2.78 0.77 15.52
N ALA A 536 -1.86 0.19 16.26
CA ALA A 536 -1.08 -0.96 15.84
C ALA A 536 -1.98 -2.11 15.37
N LYS A 537 -3.09 -2.43 16.06
CA LYS A 537 -4.01 -3.52 15.67
C LYS A 537 -4.67 -3.28 14.32
N THR A 538 -4.99 -2.02 14.06
CA THR A 538 -5.45 -1.56 12.76
C THR A 538 -4.37 -1.75 11.69
N ARG A 539 -3.13 -1.38 12.00
CA ARG A 539 -2.02 -1.47 11.05
C ARG A 539 -1.83 -2.93 10.65
N LEU A 540 -2.00 -3.86 11.60
CA LEU A 540 -2.04 -5.31 11.36
C LEU A 540 -3.28 -5.77 10.59
N SER A 541 -4.47 -5.20 10.82
CA SER A 541 -5.66 -5.58 10.05
C SER A 541 -5.49 -5.24 8.57
N ASN A 542 -4.75 -4.18 8.22
CA ASN A 542 -4.43 -3.91 6.82
C ASN A 542 -3.45 -4.92 6.22
N PHE A 543 -2.44 -5.38 6.98
CA PHE A 543 -1.63 -6.51 6.54
C PHE A 543 -2.49 -7.75 6.33
N ASN A 544 -3.41 -8.05 7.26
CA ASN A 544 -4.31 -9.19 7.16
C ASN A 544 -5.27 -9.09 5.98
N ILE A 545 -5.83 -7.90 5.69
CA ILE A 545 -6.69 -7.68 4.52
C ILE A 545 -5.86 -7.89 3.25
N LYS A 546 -4.71 -7.22 3.11
CA LYS A 546 -3.83 -7.37 1.95
C LYS A 546 -3.40 -8.83 1.75
N LEU A 547 -3.03 -9.53 2.83
CA LEU A 547 -2.70 -10.96 2.78
C LEU A 547 -3.92 -11.83 2.41
N SER A 548 -5.08 -11.58 3.01
CA SER A 548 -6.29 -12.37 2.76
C SER A 548 -6.81 -12.19 1.33
N GLU A 549 -6.75 -10.97 0.79
CA GLU A 549 -7.06 -10.69 -0.62
C GLU A 549 -6.05 -11.36 -1.54
N THR A 550 -4.77 -11.38 -1.15
CA THR A 550 -3.70 -12.05 -1.89
C THR A 550 -3.81 -13.58 -1.86
N VAL A 551 -4.40 -14.18 -0.82
CA VAL A 551 -4.66 -15.63 -0.78
C VAL A 551 -5.96 -15.96 -1.50
N LYS A 552 -7.00 -15.15 -1.31
CA LYS A 552 -8.31 -15.30 -2.00
C LYS A 552 -8.23 -15.07 -3.50
N SER A 553 -7.25 -14.33 -4.01
CA SER A 553 -7.08 -14.15 -5.46
C SER A 553 -6.57 -15.41 -6.18
N PHE A 554 -6.13 -16.44 -5.44
CA PHE A 554 -5.64 -17.71 -6.01
C PHE A 554 -6.59 -18.90 -5.76
N VAL A 555 -7.65 -18.70 -4.97
CA VAL A 555 -8.72 -19.69 -4.71
C VAL A 555 -9.95 -19.25 -5.47
#